data_AF-A0A353M7A8-F1
#
_entry.id   AF-A0A353M7A8-F1
#
_cell.length_a   1.000
_cell.length_b   1.000
_cell.length_c   1.000
_cell.angle_alpha   90.00
_cell.angle_beta   90.00
_cell.angle_gamma   90.00
#
_symmetry.space_group_name_H-M   'P 1'
#
loop_
_entity.id
_entity.type
_entity.pdbx_description
1 polymer ?
#
loop_
_entity_poly.entity_id
_entity_poly.type
_entity_poly.pdbx_seq_one_letter_code
_entity_poly.pdbx_strand_id
1 'polypeptide(L)'
;MPALLVLSGLLLPAAARAAQDPTPPAPPTISKSFTPSTINNDGVSTLTLTLGNPSGNATALTGVAVSDTLLSSGSVFQVDDPPDLVNGCGGTVTGATPGSTEIAISGVTLPPNESCSVSVQVTAPTGNYPNSTSPIVSENGGTGLSASATLSVGHPAIHKSFLPSSIPYGGISQLTITLINSTYSGLSGATFTDLFPEGLVVASPVGLSSDCGGAVYRTGSTSALAPGDSSLTLVGGSIPKRKGSENANIPERKKSANGSCSITLNVTASATAVNVIPAHPSANHLQVDGPDYNTIPAQATLLVYPVPTGTKSFTPASIGAGSPSRVTITLGNSNSFDATEVAFTDNYPSGLVNHATTAALSSCGGSLTALPGGNSLQLTGATIPARASCSVTVNVTSASVGTYTSPSFQVSTGNLGPATVAPALLTVLPPPNIIVLKTVQNHWDPVNGSANPRAIPGGEMLYQLLITNSGGGATDANSIVITDPIPLHTSLMLGATPVSFADGSPSSGLSFSWGGAASLTDDVQFSRDGGTDFDYVPSPGSNGADPAVTHIRITPRGAFNASDGSNNPNFGITFKVIIN
;
A
#
# COMPACT_ATOMS: atom_id res chain seq x y z
N MET A 1 -22.60 97.06 -28.21
CA MET A 1 -23.69 96.87 -27.23
C MET A 1 -23.70 95.40 -26.80
N PRO A 2 -23.19 95.04 -25.62
CA PRO A 2 -23.40 93.71 -25.06
C PRO A 2 -24.58 93.75 -24.07
N ALA A 3 -25.53 92.84 -24.22
CA ALA A 3 -26.59 92.60 -23.26
C ALA A 3 -26.27 91.30 -22.50
N LEU A 4 -26.07 91.49 -21.19
CA LEU A 4 -25.89 90.49 -20.16
C LEU A 4 -27.25 89.83 -19.87
N LEU A 5 -27.33 88.50 -19.91
CA LEU A 5 -28.45 87.76 -19.31
C LEU A 5 -27.92 86.55 -18.54
N VAL A 6 -28.12 86.60 -17.23
CA VAL A 6 -27.77 85.61 -16.23
C VAL A 6 -28.82 84.48 -16.29
N LEU A 7 -28.37 83.23 -16.40
CA LEU A 7 -29.23 82.06 -16.21
C LEU A 7 -28.83 81.34 -14.92
N SER A 8 -29.62 81.60 -13.88
CA SER A 8 -29.56 80.97 -12.57
C SER A 8 -30.05 79.52 -12.67
N GLY A 9 -29.38 78.62 -11.93
CA GLY A 9 -29.57 77.18 -12.01
C GLY A 9 -30.97 76.68 -11.70
N LEU A 10 -31.38 75.66 -12.47
CA LEU A 10 -32.47 74.77 -12.14
C LEU A 10 -31.89 73.36 -12.02
N LEU A 11 -31.90 72.81 -10.80
CA LEU A 11 -31.66 71.38 -10.57
C LEU A 11 -32.77 70.60 -11.28
N LEU A 12 -32.40 69.85 -12.32
CA LEU A 12 -33.23 68.77 -12.86
C LEU A 12 -33.03 67.53 -11.97
N PRO A 13 -34.12 66.84 -11.58
CA PRO A 13 -34.04 65.68 -10.72
C PRO A 13 -33.38 64.50 -11.44
N ALA A 14 -32.78 63.62 -10.66
CA ALA A 14 -32.17 62.37 -11.11
C ALA A 14 -33.08 61.65 -12.13
N ALA A 15 -32.47 61.19 -13.23
CA ALA A 15 -33.11 60.27 -14.15
C ALA A 15 -33.67 59.11 -13.33
N ALA A 16 -35.00 59.01 -13.28
CA ALA A 16 -35.66 57.79 -12.83
C ALA A 16 -35.11 56.65 -13.69
N ARG A 17 -34.45 55.67 -13.06
CA ARG A 17 -34.23 54.36 -13.68
C ARG A 17 -35.58 53.97 -14.27
N ALA A 18 -35.64 53.77 -15.59
CA ALA A 18 -36.69 52.97 -16.16
C ALA A 18 -36.73 51.69 -15.31
N ALA A 19 -37.86 51.42 -14.67
CA ALA A 19 -38.10 50.12 -14.09
C ALA A 19 -37.81 49.13 -15.24
N GLN A 20 -36.76 48.32 -15.09
CA GLN A 20 -36.61 47.16 -15.96
C GLN A 20 -37.93 46.42 -15.84
N ASP A 21 -38.62 46.27 -16.96
CA ASP A 21 -39.76 45.37 -17.08
C ASP A 21 -39.36 44.07 -16.39
N PRO A 22 -40.07 43.61 -15.34
CA PRO A 22 -39.66 42.45 -14.58
C PRO A 22 -39.46 41.30 -15.56
N THR A 23 -38.23 40.80 -15.67
CA THR A 23 -37.94 39.66 -16.52
C THR A 23 -38.89 38.54 -16.12
N PRO A 24 -39.70 38.00 -17.05
CA PRO A 24 -40.67 36.97 -16.71
C PRO A 24 -39.95 35.81 -16.00
N PRO A 25 -40.53 35.24 -14.94
CA PRO A 25 -39.89 34.15 -14.23
C PRO A 25 -39.64 32.97 -15.19
N ALA A 26 -38.54 32.25 -14.99
CA ALA A 26 -38.24 31.04 -15.74
C ALA A 26 -39.32 29.95 -15.49
N PRO A 27 -39.50 29.01 -16.42
CA PRO A 27 -40.47 27.93 -16.25
C PRO A 27 -40.23 27.05 -15.02
N PRO A 28 -41.27 26.39 -14.48
CA PRO A 28 -41.12 25.44 -13.40
C PRO A 28 -40.28 24.22 -13.81
N THR A 29 -39.72 23.54 -12.82
CA THR A 29 -38.94 22.31 -12.99
C THR A 29 -39.68 21.11 -12.41
N ILE A 30 -39.42 19.92 -12.94
CA ILE A 30 -40.00 18.68 -12.44
C ILE A 30 -38.95 17.56 -12.41
N SER A 31 -39.00 16.74 -11.37
CA SER A 31 -38.36 15.43 -11.34
C SER A 31 -39.36 14.33 -10.97
N LYS A 32 -39.10 13.12 -11.45
CA LYS A 32 -39.97 11.95 -11.31
C LYS A 32 -39.15 10.76 -10.85
N SER A 33 -39.67 9.97 -9.92
CA SER A 33 -39.05 8.73 -9.46
C SER A 33 -40.07 7.67 -9.06
N PHE A 34 -39.62 6.41 -9.08
CA PHE A 34 -40.34 5.26 -8.56
C PHE A 34 -39.50 4.65 -7.42
N THR A 35 -40.09 4.47 -6.25
CA THR A 35 -39.41 3.89 -5.08
C THR A 35 -40.24 2.75 -4.47
N PRO A 36 -39.78 1.49 -4.60
CA PRO A 36 -38.66 1.03 -5.41
C PRO A 36 -38.95 1.10 -6.92
N SER A 37 -37.91 1.26 -7.75
CA SER A 37 -38.04 1.31 -9.22
C SER A 37 -38.24 -0.07 -9.87
N THR A 38 -38.03 -1.14 -9.10
CA THR A 38 -38.32 -2.52 -9.48
C THR A 38 -39.22 -3.15 -8.41
N ILE A 39 -40.34 -3.74 -8.83
CA ILE A 39 -41.30 -4.41 -7.95
C ILE A 39 -41.58 -5.83 -8.41
N ASN A 40 -42.03 -6.67 -7.47
CA ASN A 40 -42.59 -7.97 -7.82
C ASN A 40 -43.95 -7.79 -8.50
N ASN A 41 -44.48 -8.86 -9.11
CA ASN A 41 -45.87 -8.86 -9.56
C ASN A 41 -46.81 -8.58 -8.37
N ASP A 42 -47.79 -7.68 -8.57
CA ASP A 42 -48.70 -7.13 -7.55
C ASP A 42 -48.01 -6.35 -6.42
N GLY A 43 -46.72 -6.05 -6.60
CA GLY A 43 -45.99 -5.12 -5.76
C GLY A 43 -46.47 -3.69 -5.98
N VAL A 44 -46.03 -2.82 -5.08
CA VAL A 44 -46.41 -1.41 -5.08
C VAL A 44 -45.14 -0.58 -5.14
N SER A 45 -45.15 0.43 -6.00
CA SER A 45 -44.10 1.43 -6.08
C SER A 45 -44.68 2.80 -5.76
N THR A 46 -43.94 3.61 -5.01
CA THR A 46 -44.32 4.99 -4.80
C THR A 46 -43.83 5.83 -5.99
N LEU A 47 -44.76 6.33 -6.79
CA LEU A 47 -44.50 7.37 -7.77
C LEU A 47 -44.38 8.71 -7.04
N THR A 48 -43.24 9.39 -7.15
CA THR A 48 -43.03 10.75 -6.63
C THR A 48 -42.78 11.74 -7.77
N LEU A 49 -43.55 12.83 -7.78
CA LEU A 49 -43.34 14.00 -8.63
C LEU A 49 -42.89 15.17 -7.75
N THR A 50 -41.71 15.71 -8.01
CA THR A 50 -41.19 16.88 -7.29
C THR A 50 -41.20 18.08 -8.22
N LEU A 51 -41.96 19.11 -7.86
CA LEU A 51 -42.12 20.35 -8.62
C LEU A 51 -41.26 21.42 -7.96
N GLY A 52 -40.49 22.18 -8.74
CA GLY A 52 -39.56 23.18 -8.22
C GLY A 52 -39.67 24.52 -8.94
N ASN A 53 -39.57 25.60 -8.18
CA ASN A 53 -39.36 26.94 -8.70
C ASN A 53 -37.85 27.23 -8.78
N PRO A 54 -37.28 27.45 -9.97
CA PRO A 54 -35.85 27.74 -10.13
C PRO A 54 -35.34 28.84 -9.19
N SER A 55 -34.12 28.67 -8.67
CA SER A 55 -33.49 29.63 -7.74
C SER A 55 -33.28 31.04 -8.33
N GLY A 56 -33.30 31.17 -9.66
CA GLY A 56 -33.25 32.45 -10.36
C GLY A 56 -34.57 33.24 -10.41
N ASN A 57 -35.69 32.63 -9.99
CA ASN A 57 -36.97 33.29 -9.99
C ASN A 57 -37.16 34.11 -8.71
N ALA A 58 -37.36 35.42 -8.87
CA ALA A 58 -37.62 36.34 -7.75
C ALA A 58 -39.10 36.35 -7.31
N THR A 59 -40.00 35.72 -8.08
CA THR A 59 -41.45 35.68 -7.83
C THR A 59 -41.95 34.25 -7.71
N ALA A 60 -43.07 34.07 -7.00
CA ALA A 60 -43.74 32.79 -6.94
C ALA A 60 -44.28 32.39 -8.33
N LEU A 61 -44.22 31.10 -8.67
CA LEU A 61 -44.91 30.57 -9.84
C LEU A 61 -46.35 30.22 -9.45
N THR A 62 -47.33 30.69 -10.23
CA THR A 62 -48.76 30.43 -10.00
C THR A 62 -49.34 29.54 -11.09
N GLY A 63 -50.42 28.83 -10.76
CA GLY A 63 -51.09 27.94 -11.70
C GLY A 63 -50.19 26.82 -12.21
N VAL A 64 -49.22 26.36 -11.40
CA VAL A 64 -48.32 25.28 -11.79
C VAL A 64 -49.14 24.01 -11.99
N ALA A 65 -48.98 23.37 -13.15
CA ALA A 65 -49.71 22.18 -13.53
C ALA A 65 -48.88 21.18 -14.33
N VAL A 66 -49.16 19.90 -14.15
CA VAL A 66 -48.56 18.78 -14.87
C VAL A 66 -49.50 17.57 -14.84
N SER A 67 -49.53 16.78 -15.91
CA SER A 67 -50.18 15.47 -15.91
C SER A 67 -49.19 14.34 -16.18
N ASP A 68 -49.57 13.15 -15.77
CA ASP A 68 -48.76 11.94 -15.87
C ASP A 68 -49.66 10.77 -16.23
N THR A 69 -49.61 10.39 -17.50
CA THR A 69 -50.40 9.27 -18.04
C THR A 69 -49.65 7.97 -17.80
N LEU A 70 -50.21 7.09 -16.99
CA LEU A 70 -49.68 5.78 -16.62
C LEU A 70 -49.94 4.69 -17.68
N LEU A 71 -50.52 5.02 -18.83
CA LEU A 71 -50.84 4.01 -19.84
C LEU A 71 -49.60 3.53 -20.61
N SER A 72 -49.46 2.22 -20.75
CA SER A 72 -48.73 1.59 -21.85
C SER A 72 -49.64 0.59 -22.57
N SER A 73 -49.89 0.82 -23.86
CA SER A 73 -50.40 -0.14 -24.87
C SER A 73 -51.09 -1.43 -24.35
N GLY A 74 -52.24 -1.31 -23.69
CA GLY A 74 -53.10 -2.45 -23.31
C GLY A 74 -52.77 -3.20 -22.01
N SER A 75 -51.81 -2.72 -21.19
CA SER A 75 -51.51 -3.28 -19.86
C SER A 75 -51.84 -2.27 -18.75
N VAL A 76 -52.39 -2.76 -17.62
CA VAL A 76 -52.96 -1.92 -16.57
C VAL A 76 -51.89 -1.38 -15.60
N PHE A 77 -51.05 -0.45 -16.05
CA PHE A 77 -50.26 0.39 -15.16
C PHE A 77 -51.14 1.51 -14.61
N GLN A 78 -51.36 1.51 -13.30
CA GLN A 78 -52.41 2.28 -12.63
C GLN A 78 -52.02 2.69 -11.21
N VAL A 79 -52.79 3.61 -10.64
CA VAL A 79 -52.78 3.94 -9.22
C VAL A 79 -53.27 2.74 -8.41
N ASP A 80 -52.54 2.40 -7.35
CA ASP A 80 -52.80 1.23 -6.52
C ASP A 80 -53.97 1.43 -5.53
N ASP A 81 -54.41 0.35 -4.89
CA ASP A 81 -55.41 0.34 -3.81
C ASP A 81 -54.79 -0.11 -2.47
N PRO A 82 -54.68 0.78 -1.46
CA PRO A 82 -55.05 2.20 -1.49
C PRO A 82 -54.04 3.06 -2.28
N PRO A 83 -54.44 4.26 -2.77
CA PRO A 83 -53.54 5.16 -3.50
C PRO A 83 -52.42 5.76 -2.65
N ASP A 84 -52.59 5.79 -1.32
CA ASP A 84 -51.75 6.51 -0.35
C ASP A 84 -51.24 7.88 -0.85
N LEU A 85 -52.16 8.69 -1.37
CA LEU A 85 -51.84 10.03 -1.86
C LEU A 85 -51.26 10.89 -0.74
N VAL A 86 -50.07 11.44 -0.98
CA VAL A 86 -49.49 12.53 -0.20
C VAL A 86 -49.35 13.74 -1.11
N ASN A 87 -50.01 14.84 -0.77
CA ASN A 87 -49.94 16.09 -1.52
C ASN A 87 -49.26 17.18 -0.67
N GLY A 88 -47.97 17.41 -0.92
CA GLY A 88 -47.21 18.49 -0.28
C GLY A 88 -47.27 19.82 -1.04
N CYS A 89 -48.00 19.91 -2.15
CA CYS A 89 -47.99 21.06 -3.06
C CYS A 89 -49.19 22.02 -2.89
N GLY A 90 -50.17 21.70 -2.04
CA GLY A 90 -51.34 22.54 -1.75
C GLY A 90 -52.37 22.69 -2.90
N GLY A 91 -51.99 22.47 -4.16
CA GLY A 91 -52.87 22.47 -5.33
C GLY A 91 -53.81 21.25 -5.40
N THR A 92 -54.57 21.14 -6.49
CA THR A 92 -55.54 20.05 -6.69
C THR A 92 -54.89 18.88 -7.43
N VAL A 93 -54.95 17.70 -6.82
CA VAL A 93 -54.55 16.43 -7.44
C VAL A 93 -55.80 15.69 -7.90
N THR A 94 -55.83 15.29 -9.17
CA THR A 94 -56.89 14.48 -9.78
C THR A 94 -56.30 13.16 -10.28
N GLY A 95 -57.13 12.11 -10.38
CA GLY A 95 -56.67 10.79 -10.81
C GLY A 95 -55.84 10.01 -9.79
N ALA A 96 -55.80 10.46 -8.53
CA ALA A 96 -55.21 9.72 -7.41
C ALA A 96 -56.23 8.80 -6.71
N THR A 97 -57.00 8.04 -7.50
CA THR A 97 -57.98 7.04 -7.02
C THR A 97 -57.60 5.65 -7.52
N PRO A 98 -57.98 4.56 -6.81
CA PRO A 98 -57.63 3.20 -7.23
C PRO A 98 -58.03 2.93 -8.68
N GLY A 99 -57.09 2.39 -9.46
CA GLY A 99 -57.31 2.04 -10.86
C GLY A 99 -57.22 3.20 -11.85
N SER A 100 -56.95 4.42 -11.39
CA SER A 100 -56.69 5.55 -12.30
C SER A 100 -55.44 5.33 -13.13
N THR A 101 -55.48 5.73 -14.39
CA THR A 101 -54.37 5.60 -15.36
C THR A 101 -53.78 6.94 -15.75
N GLU A 102 -54.17 8.01 -15.07
CA GLU A 102 -53.60 9.34 -15.21
C GLU A 102 -53.63 10.02 -13.85
N ILE A 103 -52.57 10.75 -13.52
CA ILE A 103 -52.50 11.62 -12.35
C ILE A 103 -52.25 13.03 -12.87
N ALA A 104 -53.05 14.00 -12.44
CA ALA A 104 -52.83 15.40 -12.82
C ALA A 104 -52.86 16.32 -11.61
N ILE A 105 -51.89 17.24 -11.55
CA ILE A 105 -51.71 18.22 -10.50
C ILE A 105 -51.93 19.59 -11.14
N SER A 106 -52.73 20.46 -10.53
CA SER A 106 -53.01 21.80 -11.04
C SER A 106 -53.22 22.82 -9.91
N GLY A 107 -53.06 24.10 -10.25
CA GLY A 107 -53.28 25.20 -9.30
C GLY A 107 -52.21 25.32 -8.21
N VAL A 108 -51.04 24.71 -8.39
CA VAL A 108 -49.94 24.79 -7.42
C VAL A 108 -49.32 26.19 -7.46
N THR A 109 -49.06 26.76 -6.28
CA THR A 109 -48.28 28.00 -6.12
C THR A 109 -46.95 27.65 -5.47
N LEU A 110 -45.84 27.91 -6.17
CA LEU A 110 -44.48 27.65 -5.68
C LEU A 110 -43.79 28.98 -5.35
N PRO A 111 -43.47 29.28 -4.08
CA PRO A 111 -42.67 30.45 -3.74
C PRO A 111 -41.27 30.45 -4.40
N PRO A 112 -40.58 31.60 -4.44
CA PRO A 112 -39.21 31.68 -4.94
C PRO A 112 -38.30 30.64 -4.30
N ASN A 113 -37.54 29.90 -5.12
CA ASN A 113 -36.57 28.89 -4.66
C ASN A 113 -37.16 27.74 -3.81
N GLU A 114 -38.48 27.53 -3.87
CA GLU A 114 -39.15 26.43 -3.16
C GLU A 114 -39.43 25.25 -4.07
N SER A 115 -39.57 24.08 -3.44
CA SER A 115 -40.02 22.85 -4.10
C SER A 115 -41.06 22.14 -3.24
N CYS A 116 -41.93 21.38 -3.89
CA CYS A 116 -42.92 20.55 -3.23
C CYS A 116 -43.01 19.19 -3.93
N SER A 117 -43.56 18.19 -3.26
CA SER A 117 -43.76 16.86 -3.85
C SER A 117 -45.20 16.38 -3.73
N VAL A 118 -45.60 15.59 -4.71
CA VAL A 118 -46.81 14.76 -4.70
C VAL A 118 -46.39 13.31 -4.89
N SER A 119 -46.89 12.41 -4.08
CA SER A 119 -46.65 10.98 -4.24
C SER A 119 -47.93 10.16 -4.17
N VAL A 120 -47.97 9.09 -4.96
CA VAL A 120 -49.08 8.13 -5.00
C VAL A 120 -48.49 6.74 -5.23
N GLN A 121 -49.14 5.72 -4.67
CA GLN A 121 -48.81 4.33 -4.92
C GLN A 121 -49.32 3.91 -6.29
N VAL A 122 -48.48 3.22 -7.03
CA VAL A 122 -48.80 2.67 -8.35
C VAL A 122 -48.43 1.20 -8.42
N THR A 123 -49.16 0.47 -9.25
CA THR A 123 -48.91 -0.94 -9.55
C THR A 123 -49.08 -1.19 -11.03
N ALA A 124 -48.42 -2.22 -11.53
CA ALA A 124 -48.54 -2.65 -12.92
C ALA A 124 -48.35 -4.17 -13.02
N PRO A 125 -48.83 -4.82 -14.10
CA PRO A 125 -48.46 -6.19 -14.45
C PRO A 125 -46.97 -6.33 -14.75
N THR A 126 -46.47 -7.57 -14.86
CA THR A 126 -45.09 -7.84 -15.30
C THR A 126 -44.74 -7.11 -16.60
N GLY A 127 -43.58 -6.44 -16.64
CA GLY A 127 -43.13 -5.65 -17.79
C GLY A 127 -42.28 -4.44 -17.40
N ASN A 128 -41.83 -3.70 -18.41
CA ASN A 128 -41.12 -2.43 -18.23
C ASN A 128 -42.01 -1.26 -18.67
N TYR A 129 -42.19 -0.29 -17.79
CA TYR A 129 -43.08 0.85 -17.96
C TYR A 129 -42.25 2.14 -17.93
N PRO A 130 -41.60 2.51 -19.04
CA PRO A 130 -41.07 3.86 -19.19
C PRO A 130 -42.24 4.83 -19.18
N ASN A 131 -42.21 5.81 -18.28
CA ASN A 131 -43.33 6.70 -18.06
C ASN A 131 -42.83 8.13 -17.88
N SER A 132 -43.44 9.02 -18.67
CA SER A 132 -43.07 10.42 -18.76
C SER A 132 -44.29 11.30 -18.50
N THR A 133 -44.07 12.38 -17.76
CA THR A 133 -45.08 13.40 -17.54
C THR A 133 -45.31 14.22 -18.81
N SER A 134 -46.40 14.98 -18.86
CA SER A 134 -46.48 16.15 -19.73
C SER A 134 -45.35 17.14 -19.39
N PRO A 135 -45.03 18.08 -20.30
CA PRO A 135 -44.29 19.28 -19.91
C PRO A 135 -44.98 19.97 -18.72
N ILE A 136 -44.21 20.35 -17.70
CA ILE A 136 -44.75 21.13 -16.57
C ILE A 136 -45.02 22.57 -17.02
N VAL A 137 -46.14 23.17 -16.62
CA VAL A 137 -46.51 24.54 -17.02
C VAL A 137 -46.77 25.42 -15.81
N SER A 138 -46.62 26.73 -15.95
CA SER A 138 -47.13 27.75 -15.03
C SER A 138 -47.73 28.93 -15.80
N GLU A 139 -48.62 29.68 -15.16
CA GLU A 139 -49.28 30.83 -15.79
C GLU A 139 -48.32 31.98 -16.07
N ASN A 140 -47.38 32.21 -15.16
CA ASN A 140 -46.48 33.36 -15.20
C ASN A 140 -45.05 33.03 -15.63
N GLY A 141 -44.63 31.76 -15.57
CA GLY A 141 -43.28 31.31 -15.96
C GLY A 141 -43.20 30.48 -17.24
N GLY A 142 -44.35 30.13 -17.85
CA GLY A 142 -44.40 29.36 -19.10
C GLY A 142 -44.19 27.86 -18.93
N THR A 143 -43.74 27.19 -20.00
CA THR A 143 -43.64 25.72 -20.09
C THR A 143 -42.21 25.23 -19.84
N GLY A 144 -42.04 24.37 -18.84
CA GLY A 144 -40.82 23.63 -18.54
C GLY A 144 -40.73 22.30 -19.28
N LEU A 145 -39.74 21.49 -18.93
CA LEU A 145 -39.52 20.16 -19.52
C LEU A 145 -40.41 19.09 -18.88
N SER A 146 -40.53 17.92 -19.53
CA SER A 146 -41.10 16.73 -18.90
C SER A 146 -40.06 16.00 -18.03
N ALA A 147 -40.53 15.18 -17.10
CA ALA A 147 -39.70 14.21 -16.38
C ALA A 147 -40.03 12.78 -16.83
N SER A 148 -39.06 11.88 -16.73
CA SER A 148 -39.23 10.46 -17.08
C SER A 148 -38.58 9.55 -16.05
N ALA A 149 -39.24 8.44 -15.72
CA ALA A 149 -38.69 7.34 -14.96
C ALA A 149 -39.24 6.02 -15.51
N THR A 150 -38.58 4.89 -15.22
CA THR A 150 -39.06 3.56 -15.63
C THR A 150 -39.39 2.73 -14.40
N LEU A 151 -40.58 2.12 -14.38
CA LEU A 151 -40.96 1.10 -13.41
C LEU A 151 -40.79 -0.27 -14.06
N SER A 152 -40.02 -1.15 -13.43
CA SER A 152 -39.84 -2.53 -13.87
C SER A 152 -40.59 -3.49 -12.94
N VAL A 153 -41.39 -4.40 -13.49
CA VAL A 153 -42.22 -5.32 -12.72
C VAL A 153 -41.94 -6.77 -13.12
N GLY A 154 -41.84 -7.66 -12.13
CA GLY A 154 -41.88 -9.10 -12.35
C GLY A 154 -40.66 -9.69 -13.06
N HIS A 155 -39.57 -8.94 -13.18
CA HIS A 155 -38.33 -9.44 -13.79
C HIS A 155 -37.62 -10.45 -12.88
N PRO A 156 -36.90 -11.45 -13.43
CA PRO A 156 -36.14 -12.38 -12.62
C PRO A 156 -35.00 -11.66 -11.89
N ALA A 157 -34.72 -12.08 -10.67
CA ALA A 157 -33.57 -11.60 -9.91
C ALA A 157 -32.51 -12.70 -9.81
N ILE A 158 -31.26 -12.28 -9.69
CA ILE A 158 -30.11 -13.16 -9.47
C ILE A 158 -29.35 -12.66 -8.24
N HIS A 159 -28.96 -13.58 -7.38
CA HIS A 159 -28.17 -13.31 -6.18
C HIS A 159 -26.97 -14.24 -6.13
N LYS A 160 -25.90 -13.77 -5.51
CA LYS A 160 -24.66 -14.54 -5.29
C LYS A 160 -24.27 -14.46 -3.83
N SER A 161 -23.70 -15.54 -3.32
CA SER A 161 -23.09 -15.56 -1.99
C SER A 161 -21.94 -16.56 -1.95
N PHE A 162 -21.04 -16.34 -0.99
CA PHE A 162 -19.93 -17.23 -0.68
C PHE A 162 -20.08 -17.74 0.75
N LEU A 163 -19.90 -19.04 0.95
CA LEU A 163 -19.89 -19.65 2.28
C LEU A 163 -18.74 -20.65 2.42
N PRO A 164 -17.72 -20.36 3.26
CA PRO A 164 -17.51 -19.11 3.99
C PRO A 164 -17.22 -17.92 3.06
N SER A 165 -17.52 -16.69 3.51
CA SER A 165 -17.22 -15.46 2.76
C SER A 165 -15.76 -15.01 2.87
N SER A 166 -14.96 -15.68 3.69
CA SER A 166 -13.52 -15.52 3.79
C SER A 166 -12.82 -16.88 3.84
N ILE A 167 -11.72 -17.01 3.11
CA ILE A 167 -10.93 -18.24 3.05
C ILE A 167 -9.43 -17.95 3.23
N PRO A 168 -8.65 -18.93 3.71
CA PRO A 168 -7.21 -18.90 3.51
C PRO A 168 -6.87 -19.02 2.02
N TYR A 169 -5.65 -18.66 1.65
CA TYR A 169 -5.16 -18.86 0.28
C TYR A 169 -5.33 -20.32 -0.14
N GLY A 170 -5.96 -20.55 -1.30
CA GLY A 170 -6.23 -21.91 -1.78
C GLY A 170 -7.32 -22.66 -0.99
N GLY A 171 -7.93 -22.04 0.02
CA GLY A 171 -9.07 -22.57 0.74
C GLY A 171 -10.31 -22.68 -0.16
N ILE A 172 -11.30 -23.45 0.28
CA ILE A 172 -12.53 -23.67 -0.49
C ILE A 172 -13.67 -22.83 0.09
N SER A 173 -14.38 -22.12 -0.77
CA SER A 173 -15.67 -21.50 -0.48
C SER A 173 -16.73 -22.08 -1.41
N GLN A 174 -17.95 -22.26 -0.92
CA GLN A 174 -19.08 -22.59 -1.77
C GLN A 174 -19.66 -21.30 -2.34
N LEU A 175 -19.61 -21.14 -3.67
CA LEU A 175 -20.36 -20.14 -4.40
C LEU A 175 -21.79 -20.64 -4.61
N THR A 176 -22.76 -19.87 -4.12
CA THR A 176 -24.19 -20.10 -4.37
C THR A 176 -24.71 -18.99 -5.27
N ILE A 177 -25.34 -19.37 -6.38
CA ILE A 177 -26.04 -18.47 -7.30
C ILE A 177 -27.52 -18.82 -7.24
N THR A 178 -28.35 -17.89 -6.79
CA THR A 178 -29.80 -18.09 -6.65
C THR A 178 -30.54 -17.26 -7.70
N LEU A 179 -31.35 -17.93 -8.51
CA LEU A 179 -32.28 -17.28 -9.45
C LEU A 179 -33.65 -17.21 -8.80
N ILE A 180 -34.31 -16.06 -8.90
CA ILE A 180 -35.60 -15.78 -8.27
C ILE A 180 -36.57 -15.33 -9.34
N ASN A 181 -37.77 -15.91 -9.31
CA ASN A 181 -38.90 -15.54 -10.14
C ASN A 181 -40.07 -15.11 -9.26
N SER A 182 -40.51 -13.87 -9.44
CA SER A 182 -41.64 -13.30 -8.72
C SER A 182 -42.96 -13.35 -9.50
N THR A 183 -42.95 -13.92 -10.72
CA THR A 183 -44.14 -14.07 -11.56
C THR A 183 -44.91 -15.36 -11.22
N TYR A 184 -46.19 -15.41 -11.60
CA TYR A 184 -47.06 -16.60 -11.43
C TYR A 184 -46.88 -17.67 -12.50
N SER A 185 -46.04 -17.40 -13.51
CA SER A 185 -45.64 -18.35 -14.54
C SER A 185 -44.22 -18.83 -14.27
N GLY A 186 -43.89 -20.07 -14.63
CA GLY A 186 -42.49 -20.51 -14.58
C GLY A 186 -41.72 -19.79 -15.69
N LEU A 187 -40.46 -19.43 -15.42
CA LEU A 187 -39.56 -18.89 -16.44
C LEU A 187 -38.71 -20.05 -16.99
N SER A 188 -38.63 -20.17 -18.31
CA SER A 188 -37.79 -21.14 -19.02
C SER A 188 -36.65 -20.44 -19.76
N GLY A 189 -35.72 -21.22 -20.31
CA GLY A 189 -34.63 -20.67 -21.14
C GLY A 189 -33.62 -19.84 -20.36
N ALA A 190 -33.60 -19.93 -19.03
CA ALA A 190 -32.70 -19.15 -18.19
C ALA A 190 -31.25 -19.39 -18.60
N THR A 191 -30.56 -18.31 -18.97
CA THR A 191 -29.15 -18.33 -19.34
C THR A 191 -28.43 -17.11 -18.79
N PHE A 192 -27.21 -17.33 -18.30
CA PHE A 192 -26.29 -16.27 -17.90
C PHE A 192 -24.87 -16.83 -17.96
N THR A 193 -23.89 -15.94 -17.94
CA THR A 193 -22.49 -16.32 -17.75
C THR A 193 -21.91 -15.58 -16.56
N ASP A 194 -21.22 -16.30 -15.70
CA ASP A 194 -20.46 -15.78 -14.58
C ASP A 194 -18.98 -15.86 -14.92
N LEU A 195 -18.40 -14.71 -15.28
CA LEU A 195 -16.96 -14.60 -15.53
C LEU A 195 -16.27 -14.30 -14.20
N PHE A 196 -15.48 -15.24 -13.70
CA PHE A 196 -14.78 -15.02 -12.44
C PHE A 196 -13.66 -13.99 -12.63
N PRO A 197 -13.45 -13.08 -11.67
CA PRO A 197 -12.30 -12.19 -11.67
C PRO A 197 -10.99 -12.98 -11.53
N GLU A 198 -9.86 -12.31 -11.84
CA GLU A 198 -8.54 -12.91 -11.71
C GLU A 198 -8.31 -13.46 -10.29
N GLY A 199 -7.76 -14.67 -10.22
CA GLY A 199 -7.49 -15.35 -8.96
C GLY A 199 -8.65 -16.14 -8.39
N LEU A 200 -9.90 -15.99 -8.87
CA LEU A 200 -11.03 -16.84 -8.50
C LEU A 200 -11.24 -17.96 -9.54
N VAL A 201 -11.23 -19.21 -9.09
CA VAL A 201 -11.41 -20.38 -9.96
C VAL A 201 -12.26 -21.46 -9.30
N VAL A 202 -12.82 -22.38 -10.09
CA VAL A 202 -13.48 -23.59 -9.60
C VAL A 202 -12.47 -24.44 -8.80
N ALA A 203 -12.83 -24.85 -7.60
CA ALA A 203 -11.98 -25.66 -6.73
C ALA A 203 -12.07 -27.17 -7.03
N SER A 204 -11.14 -27.94 -6.46
CA SER A 204 -11.23 -29.41 -6.40
C SER A 204 -11.62 -29.83 -4.98
N PRO A 205 -12.68 -30.65 -4.79
CA PRO A 205 -13.63 -31.12 -5.81
C PRO A 205 -14.57 -30.00 -6.26
N VAL A 206 -15.07 -30.07 -7.52
CA VAL A 206 -15.94 -29.05 -8.13
C VAL A 206 -17.21 -28.80 -7.30
N GLY A 207 -17.80 -29.84 -6.70
CA GLY A 207 -18.97 -29.70 -5.83
C GLY A 207 -20.22 -29.10 -6.51
N LEU A 208 -20.35 -29.26 -7.84
CA LEU A 208 -21.47 -28.71 -8.59
C LEU A 208 -22.80 -29.39 -8.21
N SER A 209 -23.78 -28.59 -7.83
CA SER A 209 -25.18 -28.99 -7.67
C SER A 209 -26.08 -27.91 -8.25
N SER A 210 -27.18 -28.30 -8.91
CA SER A 210 -28.18 -27.34 -9.35
C SER A 210 -29.57 -27.95 -9.39
N ASP A 211 -30.56 -27.20 -8.90
CA ASP A 211 -31.99 -27.49 -9.03
C ASP A 211 -32.69 -26.55 -10.04
N CYS A 212 -31.92 -25.72 -10.76
CA CYS A 212 -32.43 -24.86 -11.83
C CYS A 212 -32.76 -25.63 -13.12
N GLY A 213 -32.52 -26.94 -13.20
CA GLY A 213 -32.55 -27.66 -14.46
C GLY A 213 -31.53 -27.10 -15.46
N GLY A 214 -31.76 -27.31 -16.75
CA GLY A 214 -30.83 -26.89 -17.80
C GLY A 214 -29.46 -27.54 -17.67
N ALA A 215 -28.44 -26.92 -18.25
CA ALA A 215 -27.08 -27.42 -18.20
C ALA A 215 -26.09 -26.33 -17.77
N VAL A 216 -25.13 -26.72 -16.95
CA VAL A 216 -24.10 -25.84 -16.36
C VAL A 216 -22.73 -26.30 -16.84
N TYR A 217 -22.03 -25.44 -17.59
CA TYR A 217 -20.77 -25.76 -18.26
C TYR A 217 -19.76 -24.61 -18.17
N ARG A 218 -18.52 -24.90 -18.59
CA ARG A 218 -17.49 -23.87 -18.79
C ARG A 218 -17.86 -22.94 -19.94
N THR A 219 -17.72 -21.63 -19.75
CA THR A 219 -18.00 -20.62 -20.79
C THR A 219 -17.28 -20.92 -22.10
N GLY A 220 -18.00 -20.81 -23.22
CA GLY A 220 -17.46 -21.08 -24.56
C GLY A 220 -17.26 -22.57 -24.88
N SER A 221 -17.78 -23.47 -24.04
CA SER A 221 -17.73 -24.92 -24.24
C SER A 221 -19.03 -25.59 -23.78
N THR A 222 -19.23 -26.85 -24.16
CA THR A 222 -20.26 -27.75 -23.60
C THR A 222 -19.66 -28.77 -22.63
N SER A 223 -18.39 -28.60 -22.26
CA SER A 223 -17.71 -29.46 -21.28
C SER A 223 -18.19 -29.15 -19.86
N ALA A 224 -18.32 -30.21 -19.05
CA ALA A 224 -18.52 -30.09 -17.61
C ALA A 224 -17.43 -29.21 -16.96
N LEU A 225 -17.80 -28.49 -15.91
CA LEU A 225 -16.86 -27.69 -15.14
C LEU A 225 -15.77 -28.58 -14.54
N ALA A 226 -14.54 -28.10 -14.61
CA ALA A 226 -13.36 -28.75 -14.05
C ALA A 226 -12.64 -27.80 -13.06
N PRO A 227 -11.86 -28.35 -12.10
CA PRO A 227 -11.02 -27.52 -11.25
C PRO A 227 -10.10 -26.62 -12.07
N GLY A 228 -9.98 -25.35 -11.68
CA GLY A 228 -9.21 -24.33 -12.40
C GLY A 228 -10.00 -23.56 -13.45
N ASP A 229 -11.27 -23.91 -13.73
CA ASP A 229 -12.11 -23.10 -14.59
C ASP A 229 -12.36 -21.71 -14.00
N SER A 230 -12.29 -20.68 -14.83
CA SER A 230 -12.42 -19.27 -14.42
C SER A 230 -13.80 -18.67 -14.76
N SER A 231 -14.79 -19.54 -15.01
CA SER A 231 -16.14 -19.10 -15.37
C SER A 231 -17.14 -20.24 -15.32
N LEU A 232 -18.42 -19.88 -15.32
CA LEU A 232 -19.55 -20.79 -15.38
C LEU A 232 -20.63 -20.19 -16.29
N THR A 233 -21.28 -21.02 -17.11
CA THR A 233 -22.45 -20.63 -17.91
C THR A 233 -23.61 -21.58 -17.60
N LEU A 234 -24.79 -21.01 -17.34
CA LEU A 234 -26.07 -21.74 -17.35
C LEU A 234 -26.71 -21.58 -18.73
N VAL A 235 -27.23 -22.67 -19.30
CA VAL A 235 -28.05 -22.66 -20.51
C VAL A 235 -29.33 -23.47 -20.31
N GLY A 236 -30.47 -22.90 -20.67
CA GLY A 236 -31.77 -23.59 -20.69
C GLY A 236 -32.33 -23.92 -19.31
N GLY A 237 -31.99 -23.13 -18.28
CA GLY A 237 -32.53 -23.32 -16.94
C GLY A 237 -34.03 -22.99 -16.85
N SER A 238 -34.68 -23.51 -15.82
CA SER A 238 -36.07 -23.25 -15.45
C SER A 238 -36.13 -22.69 -14.03
N ILE A 239 -36.74 -21.51 -13.88
CA ILE A 239 -36.97 -20.89 -12.58
C ILE A 239 -38.45 -21.11 -12.23
N PRO A 240 -38.76 -21.86 -11.14
CA PRO A 240 -40.14 -22.15 -10.77
C PRO A 240 -40.98 -20.88 -10.63
N LYS A 241 -42.29 -20.99 -10.86
CA LYS A 241 -43.22 -19.90 -10.56
C LYS A 241 -43.23 -19.56 -9.08
N ARG A 242 -43.62 -18.32 -8.76
CA ARG A 242 -44.02 -17.94 -7.40
C ARG A 242 -45.06 -18.92 -6.86
N LYS A 243 -44.85 -19.42 -5.65
CA LYS A 243 -45.84 -20.28 -4.98
C LYS A 243 -47.01 -19.39 -4.57
N GLY A 244 -48.22 -19.70 -5.05
CA GLY A 244 -49.45 -19.12 -4.51
C GLY A 244 -49.73 -19.66 -3.10
N SER A 245 -50.54 -18.94 -2.33
CA SER A 245 -51.11 -19.44 -1.07
C SER A 245 -51.96 -20.69 -1.34
N GLU A 246 -51.79 -21.77 -0.56
CA GLU A 246 -52.74 -22.91 -0.54
C GLU A 246 -54.10 -22.54 0.09
N ASN A 247 -54.23 -21.34 0.66
CA ASN A 247 -55.47 -20.83 1.25
C ASN A 247 -56.08 -19.71 0.38
N ALA A 248 -57.25 -19.98 -0.18
CA ALA A 248 -58.02 -19.09 -1.06
C ALA A 248 -58.58 -17.81 -0.38
N ASN A 249 -58.44 -17.66 0.94
CA ASN A 249 -59.05 -16.56 1.72
C ASN A 249 -58.06 -15.47 2.17
N ILE A 250 -56.80 -15.47 1.72
CA ILE A 250 -55.84 -14.38 2.00
C ILE A 250 -55.61 -13.60 0.70
N PRO A 251 -55.74 -12.24 0.68
CA PRO A 251 -55.38 -11.44 -0.49
C PRO A 251 -53.94 -11.74 -0.92
N GLU A 252 -53.73 -12.09 -2.20
CA GLU A 252 -52.44 -12.56 -2.75
C GLU A 252 -51.26 -11.61 -2.45
N ARG A 253 -51.54 -10.31 -2.29
CA ARG A 253 -50.58 -9.24 -1.99
C ARG A 253 -49.71 -9.47 -0.74
N LYS A 254 -50.09 -10.34 0.21
CA LYS A 254 -49.40 -10.43 1.52
C LYS A 254 -48.68 -11.75 1.85
N LYS A 255 -48.64 -12.78 0.97
CA LYS A 255 -48.14 -14.11 1.45
C LYS A 255 -47.61 -15.13 0.44
N SER A 256 -46.94 -14.72 -0.64
CA SER A 256 -46.40 -15.69 -1.62
C SER A 256 -44.87 -15.63 -1.71
N ALA A 257 -44.21 -16.74 -1.35
CA ALA A 257 -42.77 -16.92 -1.52
C ALA A 257 -42.43 -17.00 -3.02
N ASN A 258 -41.45 -16.22 -3.44
CA ASN A 258 -40.97 -16.25 -4.82
C ASN A 258 -40.52 -17.66 -5.22
N GLY A 259 -40.71 -18.00 -6.48
CA GLY A 259 -40.11 -19.20 -7.04
C GLY A 259 -38.62 -18.99 -7.09
N SER A 260 -37.84 -20.03 -6.77
CA SER A 260 -36.40 -19.93 -6.80
C SER A 260 -35.78 -21.26 -7.18
N CYS A 261 -34.57 -21.15 -7.74
CA CYS A 261 -33.66 -22.26 -7.93
C CYS A 261 -32.24 -21.74 -7.66
N SER A 262 -31.31 -22.66 -7.45
CA SER A 262 -29.94 -22.41 -7.06
C SER A 262 -28.95 -23.27 -7.85
N ILE A 263 -27.76 -22.71 -8.03
CA ILE A 263 -26.57 -23.40 -8.50
C ILE A 263 -25.53 -23.23 -7.40
N THR A 264 -24.95 -24.32 -6.93
CA THR A 264 -23.82 -24.29 -6.00
C THR A 264 -22.61 -24.96 -6.62
N LEU A 265 -21.43 -24.42 -6.35
CA LEU A 265 -20.15 -25.04 -6.68
C LEU A 265 -19.07 -24.58 -5.71
N ASN A 266 -18.02 -25.37 -5.60
CA ASN A 266 -16.85 -25.00 -4.83
C ASN A 266 -15.91 -24.14 -5.68
N VAL A 267 -15.46 -23.03 -5.10
CA VAL A 267 -14.46 -22.14 -5.67
C VAL A 267 -13.31 -21.96 -4.70
N THR A 268 -12.15 -21.59 -5.23
CA THR A 268 -10.98 -21.19 -4.44
C THR A 268 -10.44 -19.88 -5.00
N ALA A 269 -9.72 -19.13 -4.16
CA ALA A 269 -9.15 -17.86 -4.57
C ALA A 269 -7.71 -17.68 -4.09
N SER A 270 -6.90 -17.06 -4.94
CA SER A 270 -5.52 -16.61 -4.61
C SER A 270 -5.46 -15.16 -4.14
N ALA A 271 -6.53 -14.38 -4.34
CA ALA A 271 -6.69 -12.99 -3.92
C ALA A 271 -8.15 -12.67 -3.63
N THR A 272 -8.41 -11.61 -2.86
CA THR A 272 -9.77 -11.11 -2.62
C THR A 272 -10.44 -10.76 -3.95
N ALA A 273 -11.64 -11.31 -4.15
CA ALA A 273 -12.35 -11.27 -5.42
C ALA A 273 -13.77 -10.72 -5.25
N VAL A 274 -14.14 -9.74 -6.08
CA VAL A 274 -15.53 -9.30 -6.23
C VAL A 274 -16.09 -9.96 -7.48
N ASN A 275 -16.94 -10.97 -7.31
CA ASN A 275 -17.52 -11.72 -8.42
C ASN A 275 -18.88 -11.12 -8.80
N VAL A 276 -19.05 -10.74 -10.07
CA VAL A 276 -20.20 -9.98 -10.56
C VAL A 276 -20.82 -10.65 -11.77
N ILE A 277 -22.12 -10.92 -11.69
CA ILE A 277 -22.97 -11.16 -12.86
C ILE A 277 -23.70 -9.84 -13.14
N PRO A 278 -23.50 -9.22 -14.31
CA PRO A 278 -24.04 -7.90 -14.59
C PRO A 278 -25.56 -7.93 -14.82
N ALA A 279 -26.18 -6.76 -14.83
CA ALA A 279 -27.56 -6.57 -15.29
C ALA A 279 -27.62 -6.26 -16.78
N HIS A 280 -28.78 -6.50 -17.39
CA HIS A 280 -29.09 -6.00 -18.73
C HIS A 280 -28.91 -4.46 -18.78
N PRO A 281 -28.37 -3.88 -19.86
CA PRO A 281 -28.06 -4.48 -21.18
C PRO A 281 -26.65 -5.06 -21.32
N SER A 282 -25.88 -5.13 -20.24
CA SER A 282 -24.51 -5.67 -20.32
C SER A 282 -24.54 -7.14 -20.70
N ALA A 283 -23.55 -7.62 -21.47
CA ALA A 283 -23.43 -9.04 -21.80
C ALA A 283 -23.34 -9.91 -20.52
N ASN A 284 -23.66 -11.21 -20.63
CA ASN A 284 -23.58 -12.20 -19.56
C ASN A 284 -24.62 -12.08 -18.43
N HIS A 285 -25.55 -11.12 -18.53
CA HIS A 285 -26.69 -11.01 -17.63
C HIS A 285 -27.60 -12.25 -17.69
N LEU A 286 -28.49 -12.40 -16.70
CA LEU A 286 -29.56 -13.39 -16.71
C LEU A 286 -30.65 -13.00 -17.69
N GLN A 287 -30.77 -13.78 -18.76
CA GLN A 287 -31.85 -13.73 -19.74
C GLN A 287 -32.73 -14.97 -19.57
N VAL A 288 -34.05 -14.84 -19.73
CA VAL A 288 -34.99 -15.97 -19.85
C VAL A 288 -35.69 -15.91 -21.21
N ASP A 289 -36.48 -16.94 -21.55
CA ASP A 289 -37.32 -16.90 -22.74
C ASP A 289 -38.33 -15.74 -22.62
N GLY A 290 -38.47 -14.98 -23.71
CA GLY A 290 -39.30 -13.77 -23.71
C GLY A 290 -38.51 -12.51 -23.36
N PRO A 291 -39.19 -11.43 -22.91
CA PRO A 291 -38.56 -10.12 -22.74
C PRO A 291 -37.85 -9.92 -21.40
N ASP A 292 -37.91 -10.90 -20.48
CA ASP A 292 -37.50 -10.70 -19.09
C ASP A 292 -36.01 -11.01 -18.85
N TYR A 293 -35.40 -10.22 -17.95
CA TYR A 293 -33.97 -10.30 -17.61
C TYR A 293 -33.72 -9.74 -16.21
N ASN A 294 -32.53 -9.96 -15.63
CA ASN A 294 -32.19 -9.25 -14.38
C ASN A 294 -31.87 -7.77 -14.62
N THR A 295 -32.54 -6.92 -13.87
CA THR A 295 -32.35 -5.45 -13.91
C THR A 295 -31.33 -4.96 -12.89
N ILE A 296 -30.89 -5.82 -11.98
CA ILE A 296 -29.90 -5.51 -10.93
C ILE A 296 -28.76 -6.53 -11.02
N PRO A 297 -27.49 -6.11 -10.98
CA PRO A 297 -26.36 -7.03 -11.02
C PRO A 297 -26.31 -7.85 -9.73
N ALA A 298 -25.93 -9.12 -9.84
CA ALA A 298 -25.60 -9.94 -8.68
C ALA A 298 -24.12 -9.82 -8.38
N GLN A 299 -23.77 -9.45 -7.15
CA GLN A 299 -22.38 -9.32 -6.73
C GLN A 299 -22.18 -9.95 -5.36
N ALA A 300 -21.02 -10.60 -5.18
CA ALA A 300 -20.56 -11.09 -3.89
C ALA A 300 -19.04 -10.93 -3.80
N THR A 301 -18.52 -10.72 -2.59
CA THR A 301 -17.08 -10.61 -2.33
C THR A 301 -16.62 -11.83 -1.56
N LEU A 302 -15.60 -12.52 -2.10
CA LEU A 302 -14.84 -13.54 -1.38
C LEU A 302 -13.54 -12.92 -0.90
N LEU A 303 -13.35 -12.85 0.42
CA LEU A 303 -12.12 -12.35 1.02
C LEU A 303 -11.08 -13.46 1.10
N VAL A 304 -9.83 -13.16 0.74
CA VAL A 304 -8.68 -14.03 1.00
C VAL A 304 -7.85 -13.38 2.11
N TYR A 305 -7.51 -14.16 3.13
CA TYR A 305 -6.71 -13.64 4.24
C TYR A 305 -5.34 -13.15 3.74
N PRO A 306 -4.89 -11.95 4.15
CA PRO A 306 -3.56 -11.44 3.85
C PRO A 306 -2.46 -12.47 4.14
N VAL A 307 -1.51 -12.61 3.22
CA VAL A 307 -0.30 -13.43 3.45
C VAL A 307 0.64 -12.73 4.43
N PRO A 308 1.53 -13.47 5.11
CA PRO A 308 2.56 -12.86 5.94
C PRO A 308 3.46 -11.89 5.16
N THR A 309 4.12 -10.97 5.86
CA THR A 309 5.21 -10.15 5.30
C THR A 309 6.55 -10.69 5.75
N GLY A 310 7.61 -10.41 4.98
CA GLY A 310 8.94 -10.90 5.29
C GLY A 310 10.06 -9.99 4.80
N THR A 311 11.00 -9.65 5.68
CA THR A 311 12.18 -8.83 5.36
C THR A 311 13.45 -9.49 5.88
N LYS A 312 14.58 -9.28 5.20
CA LYS A 312 15.89 -9.79 5.59
C LYS A 312 16.92 -8.65 5.66
N SER A 313 17.80 -8.68 6.65
CA SER A 313 18.91 -7.73 6.78
C SER A 313 20.16 -8.38 7.39
N PHE A 314 21.31 -7.73 7.17
CA PHE A 314 22.60 -8.08 7.77
C PHE A 314 23.06 -6.95 8.67
N THR A 315 23.47 -7.27 9.90
CA THR A 315 23.98 -6.29 10.87
C THR A 315 25.27 -6.81 11.54
N PRO A 316 26.44 -6.20 11.28
CA PRO A 316 26.66 -5.13 10.31
C PRO A 316 26.53 -5.62 8.85
N ALA A 317 26.20 -4.71 7.93
CA ALA A 317 26.09 -5.01 6.49
C ALA A 317 27.44 -5.11 5.77
N SER A 318 28.53 -4.79 6.48
CA SER A 318 29.91 -4.98 6.04
C SER A 318 30.73 -5.57 7.18
N ILE A 319 31.56 -6.57 6.86
CA ILE A 319 32.43 -7.28 7.81
C ILE A 319 33.82 -7.50 7.22
N GLY A 320 34.84 -7.69 8.05
CA GLY A 320 36.10 -8.27 7.59
C GLY A 320 35.94 -9.78 7.32
N ALA A 321 36.81 -10.35 6.49
CA ALA A 321 36.85 -11.80 6.27
C ALA A 321 36.96 -12.56 7.61
N GLY A 322 36.06 -13.53 7.82
CA GLY A 322 35.96 -14.33 9.04
C GLY A 322 35.20 -13.69 10.20
N SER A 323 34.90 -12.38 10.16
CA SER A 323 34.09 -11.74 11.19
C SER A 323 32.60 -12.14 11.08
N PRO A 324 31.84 -12.14 12.19
CA PRO A 324 30.41 -12.46 12.15
C PRO A 324 29.56 -11.25 11.71
N SER A 325 28.55 -11.49 10.87
CA SER A 325 27.41 -10.59 10.64
C SER A 325 26.13 -11.29 11.10
N ARG A 326 25.21 -10.56 11.76
CA ARG A 326 23.91 -11.12 12.15
C ARG A 326 22.92 -10.96 11.01
N VAL A 327 22.43 -12.07 10.46
CA VAL A 327 21.23 -12.11 9.63
C VAL A 327 20.02 -11.97 10.52
N THR A 328 19.09 -11.08 10.17
CA THR A 328 17.76 -10.98 10.79
C THR A 328 16.70 -11.13 9.71
N ILE A 329 15.84 -12.14 9.87
CA ILE A 329 14.62 -12.32 9.08
C ILE A 329 13.45 -11.94 9.97
N THR A 330 12.69 -10.92 9.59
CA THR A 330 11.49 -10.48 10.31
C THR A 330 10.27 -10.90 9.53
N LEU A 331 9.35 -11.61 10.19
CA LEU A 331 8.10 -12.07 9.63
C LEU A 331 6.93 -11.36 10.33
N GLY A 332 6.00 -10.81 9.56
CA GLY A 332 4.84 -10.08 10.08
C GLY A 332 3.52 -10.75 9.71
N ASN A 333 2.54 -10.69 10.62
CA ASN A 333 1.19 -11.18 10.41
C ASN A 333 0.17 -10.09 10.79
N SER A 334 -0.56 -9.59 9.79
CA SER A 334 -1.60 -8.56 9.99
C SER A 334 -2.98 -9.16 10.30
N ASN A 335 -3.13 -10.48 10.20
CA ASN A 335 -4.39 -11.16 10.48
C ASN A 335 -4.73 -11.15 11.98
N SER A 336 -6.01 -11.34 12.29
CA SER A 336 -6.51 -11.43 13.68
C SER A 336 -6.36 -12.83 14.30
N PHE A 337 -5.67 -13.74 13.62
CA PHE A 337 -5.37 -15.10 14.06
C PHE A 337 -3.93 -15.44 13.68
N ASP A 338 -3.38 -16.48 14.32
CA ASP A 338 -1.98 -16.89 14.15
C ASP A 338 -1.73 -17.48 12.76
N ALA A 339 -0.59 -17.15 12.15
CA ALA A 339 -0.06 -17.88 11.00
C ALA A 339 0.69 -19.10 11.52
N THR A 340 0.24 -20.31 11.19
CA THR A 340 0.76 -21.57 11.74
C THR A 340 1.56 -22.35 10.71
N GLU A 341 2.34 -23.32 11.18
CA GLU A 341 3.18 -24.18 10.34
C GLU A 341 4.11 -23.38 9.42
N VAL A 342 4.60 -22.25 9.93
CA VAL A 342 5.48 -21.35 9.21
C VAL A 342 6.80 -22.06 8.98
N ALA A 343 7.21 -22.13 7.72
CA ALA A 343 8.45 -22.78 7.33
C ALA A 343 9.12 -22.04 6.16
N PHE A 344 10.46 -22.04 6.16
CA PHE A 344 11.25 -21.55 5.04
C PHE A 344 12.63 -22.20 5.03
N THR A 345 13.30 -22.13 3.88
CA THR A 345 14.72 -22.43 3.74
C THR A 345 15.40 -21.29 3.00
N ASP A 346 16.38 -20.69 3.66
CA ASP A 346 17.20 -19.60 3.15
C ASP A 346 18.58 -20.17 2.81
N ASN A 347 18.77 -20.48 1.52
CA ASN A 347 20.03 -20.99 1.00
C ASN A 347 20.99 -19.84 0.75
N TYR A 348 22.17 -19.88 1.33
CA TYR A 348 23.14 -18.81 1.18
C TYR A 348 23.83 -18.86 -0.18
N PRO A 349 24.28 -17.71 -0.72
CA PRO A 349 25.21 -17.70 -1.85
C PRO A 349 26.50 -18.45 -1.49
N SER A 350 27.15 -19.04 -2.51
CA SER A 350 28.42 -19.76 -2.32
C SER A 350 29.45 -18.90 -1.60
N GLY A 351 30.12 -19.46 -0.59
CA GLY A 351 31.12 -18.78 0.24
C GLY A 351 30.57 -18.12 1.51
N LEU A 352 29.25 -17.91 1.64
CA LEU A 352 28.62 -17.47 2.89
C LEU A 352 28.16 -18.69 3.71
N VAL A 353 28.54 -18.73 4.99
CA VAL A 353 28.23 -19.85 5.89
C VAL A 353 27.77 -19.36 7.26
N ASN A 354 27.05 -20.21 8.00
CA ASN A 354 26.77 -19.99 9.42
C ASN A 354 28.09 -19.90 10.22
N HIS A 355 28.23 -18.87 11.05
CA HIS A 355 29.43 -18.64 11.85
C HIS A 355 29.60 -19.68 12.97
N ALA A 356 30.83 -19.99 13.38
CA ALA A 356 31.11 -21.05 14.37
C ALA A 356 30.45 -20.81 15.75
N THR A 357 30.23 -19.55 16.13
CA THR A 357 29.52 -19.16 17.37
C THR A 357 28.03 -18.89 17.16
N THR A 358 27.38 -19.59 16.23
CA THR A 358 25.95 -19.37 15.90
C THR A 358 25.04 -19.46 17.12
N ALA A 359 24.61 -18.31 17.62
CA ALA A 359 23.44 -18.19 18.49
C ALA A 359 22.20 -17.99 17.61
N ALA A 360 21.77 -19.08 16.96
CA ALA A 360 20.55 -19.08 16.17
C ALA A 360 19.35 -18.98 17.10
N LEU A 361 18.49 -17.99 16.87
CA LEU A 361 17.36 -17.67 17.75
C LEU A 361 16.12 -17.42 16.89
N SER A 362 14.98 -17.99 17.29
CA SER A 362 13.68 -17.72 16.68
C SER A 362 12.72 -17.24 17.77
N SER A 363 12.24 -15.99 17.67
CA SER A 363 11.11 -15.53 18.48
C SER A 363 9.76 -15.98 17.93
N CYS A 364 9.75 -16.64 16.75
CA CYS A 364 8.57 -17.26 16.16
C CYS A 364 8.28 -18.66 16.73
N GLY A 365 9.10 -19.16 17.65
CA GLY A 365 9.12 -20.57 18.03
C GLY A 365 9.62 -21.46 16.88
N GLY A 366 9.09 -22.69 16.80
CA GLY A 366 9.45 -23.68 15.78
C GLY A 366 10.82 -24.33 15.98
N SER A 367 11.19 -25.18 15.03
CA SER A 367 12.52 -25.81 14.97
C SER A 367 13.42 -25.04 14.01
N LEU A 368 14.54 -24.54 14.53
CA LEU A 368 15.52 -23.76 13.76
C LEU A 368 16.78 -24.59 13.54
N THR A 369 17.17 -24.76 12.27
CA THR A 369 18.38 -25.47 11.87
C THR A 369 19.35 -24.51 11.20
N ALA A 370 20.49 -24.29 11.85
CA ALA A 370 21.60 -23.45 11.38
C ALA A 370 22.93 -24.06 11.85
N LEU A 371 23.33 -25.18 11.23
CA LEU A 371 24.56 -25.88 11.59
C LEU A 371 25.77 -24.97 11.38
N PRO A 372 26.74 -24.90 12.32
CA PRO A 372 28.00 -24.18 12.12
C PRO A 372 28.71 -24.60 10.83
N GLY A 373 29.15 -23.64 10.02
CA GLY A 373 29.74 -23.89 8.70
C GLY A 373 28.74 -24.33 7.63
N GLY A 374 27.46 -24.52 7.97
CA GLY A 374 26.39 -24.81 7.01
C GLY A 374 26.10 -23.62 6.09
N ASN A 375 25.57 -23.91 4.90
CA ASN A 375 25.28 -22.94 3.84
C ASN A 375 23.79 -22.56 3.76
N SER A 376 23.02 -22.80 4.82
CA SER A 376 21.59 -22.47 4.86
C SER A 376 21.09 -22.19 6.28
N LEU A 377 19.94 -21.52 6.33
CA LEU A 377 19.09 -21.37 7.52
C LEU A 377 17.72 -21.96 7.22
N GLN A 378 17.25 -22.87 8.07
CA GLN A 378 15.93 -23.48 7.92
C GLN A 378 15.09 -23.32 9.18
N LEU A 379 13.83 -22.93 9.01
CA LEU A 379 12.82 -22.89 10.05
C LEU A 379 11.65 -23.80 9.67
N THR A 380 11.14 -24.59 10.60
CA THR A 380 9.92 -25.39 10.42
C THR A 380 9.01 -25.32 11.64
N GLY A 381 7.69 -25.42 11.41
CA GLY A 381 6.69 -25.50 12.48
C GLY A 381 6.61 -24.25 13.37
N ALA A 382 7.01 -23.08 12.87
CA ALA A 382 6.91 -21.84 13.62
C ALA A 382 5.50 -21.23 13.55
N THR A 383 5.25 -20.24 14.42
CA THR A 383 3.99 -19.50 14.46
C THR A 383 4.28 -18.01 14.47
N ILE A 384 3.63 -17.23 13.58
CA ILE A 384 3.63 -15.77 13.67
C ILE A 384 2.31 -15.35 14.34
N PRO A 385 2.34 -14.83 15.57
CA PRO A 385 1.11 -14.52 16.30
C PRO A 385 0.22 -13.50 15.58
N ALA A 386 -1.08 -13.54 15.87
CA ALA A 386 -2.06 -12.57 15.38
C ALA A 386 -1.62 -11.12 15.65
N ARG A 387 -1.76 -10.26 14.63
CA ARG A 387 -1.41 -8.82 14.68
C ARG A 387 0.00 -8.55 15.24
N ALA A 388 0.95 -9.45 15.01
CA ALA A 388 2.30 -9.36 15.55
C ALA A 388 3.37 -9.61 14.47
N SER A 389 4.61 -9.40 14.87
CA SER A 389 5.79 -9.80 14.11
C SER A 389 6.72 -10.61 14.98
N CYS A 390 7.46 -11.53 14.38
CA CYS A 390 8.52 -12.29 15.03
C CYS A 390 9.79 -12.26 14.16
N SER A 391 10.91 -12.69 14.72
CA SER A 391 12.21 -12.61 14.08
C SER A 391 13.01 -13.88 14.26
N VAL A 392 13.74 -14.26 13.21
CA VAL A 392 14.74 -15.32 13.20
C VAL A 392 16.10 -14.68 13.00
N THR A 393 17.06 -15.01 13.84
CA THR A 393 18.43 -14.50 13.71
C THR A 393 19.46 -15.61 13.72
N VAL A 394 20.54 -15.41 12.96
CA VAL A 394 21.69 -16.30 12.91
C VAL A 394 22.93 -15.48 12.56
N ASN A 395 24.08 -15.83 13.15
CA ASN A 395 25.35 -15.22 12.73
C ASN A 395 25.89 -15.96 11.52
N VAL A 396 26.29 -15.22 10.50
CA VAL A 396 26.94 -15.73 9.29
C VAL A 396 28.31 -15.10 9.11
N THR A 397 29.15 -15.70 8.29
CA THR A 397 30.48 -15.18 7.95
C THR A 397 30.92 -15.68 6.59
N SER A 398 31.97 -15.09 6.04
CA SER A 398 32.72 -15.65 4.93
C SER A 398 34.21 -15.42 5.12
N ALA A 399 35.02 -16.41 4.74
CA ALA A 399 36.47 -16.26 4.63
C ALA A 399 36.90 -15.56 3.32
N SER A 400 36.00 -15.48 2.34
CA SER A 400 36.29 -14.93 1.02
C SER A 400 35.77 -13.51 0.91
N VAL A 401 36.65 -12.60 0.49
CA VAL A 401 36.31 -11.21 0.18
C VAL A 401 35.32 -11.16 -0.99
N GLY A 402 34.33 -10.28 -0.89
CA GLY A 402 33.36 -10.11 -1.96
C GLY A 402 32.00 -9.62 -1.47
N THR A 403 31.07 -9.50 -2.41
CA THR A 403 29.70 -9.09 -2.15
C THR A 403 28.78 -10.30 -2.27
N TYR A 404 28.03 -10.56 -1.20
CA TYR A 404 27.13 -11.70 -1.07
C TYR A 404 25.69 -11.21 -1.09
N THR A 405 25.01 -11.43 -2.21
CA THR A 405 23.56 -11.21 -2.31
C THR A 405 22.84 -12.49 -1.88
N SER A 406 22.11 -12.42 -0.78
CA SER A 406 21.17 -13.49 -0.41
C SER A 406 20.11 -13.65 -1.50
N PRO A 407 19.72 -14.87 -1.90
CA PRO A 407 18.57 -15.05 -2.77
C PRO A 407 17.27 -14.66 -2.05
N SER A 408 16.22 -14.43 -2.84
CA SER A 408 14.84 -14.44 -2.34
C SER A 408 14.38 -15.86 -2.05
N PHE A 409 13.53 -16.05 -1.05
CA PHE A 409 12.92 -17.34 -0.75
C PHE A 409 11.45 -17.19 -0.36
N GLN A 410 10.70 -18.29 -0.43
CA GLN A 410 9.30 -18.36 -0.01
C GLN A 410 9.19 -18.80 1.45
N VAL A 411 8.25 -18.20 2.16
CA VAL A 411 7.77 -18.61 3.48
C VAL A 411 6.43 -19.29 3.25
N SER A 412 6.35 -20.58 3.52
CA SER A 412 5.10 -21.34 3.51
C SER A 412 4.42 -21.25 4.86
N THR A 413 3.10 -21.40 4.87
CA THR A 413 2.29 -21.53 6.09
C THR A 413 1.22 -22.60 5.87
N GLY A 414 0.67 -23.15 6.95
CA GLY A 414 -0.40 -24.15 6.88
C GLY A 414 -1.78 -23.54 6.65
N ASN A 415 -1.98 -22.26 6.95
CA ASN A 415 -3.29 -21.60 6.96
C ASN A 415 -3.37 -20.25 6.23
N LEU A 416 -2.30 -19.80 5.58
CA LEU A 416 -2.25 -18.59 4.75
C LEU A 416 -1.48 -18.89 3.44
N GLY A 417 -1.48 -17.92 2.53
CA GLY A 417 -0.71 -18.04 1.28
C GLY A 417 0.79 -17.88 1.51
N PRO A 418 1.61 -18.26 0.51
CA PRO A 418 3.05 -18.10 0.58
C PRO A 418 3.44 -16.62 0.58
N ALA A 419 4.46 -16.28 1.36
CA ALA A 419 5.05 -14.95 1.41
C ALA A 419 6.47 -14.96 0.83
N THR A 420 6.87 -13.90 0.15
CA THR A 420 8.24 -13.78 -0.39
C THR A 420 9.10 -12.90 0.51
N VAL A 421 10.30 -13.37 0.86
CA VAL A 421 11.33 -12.55 1.51
C VAL A 421 12.30 -12.04 0.46
N ALA A 422 12.48 -10.72 0.41
CA ALA A 422 13.38 -10.06 -0.53
C ALA A 422 14.86 -10.35 -0.23
N PRO A 423 15.75 -10.28 -1.25
CA PRO A 423 17.19 -10.43 -1.08
C PRO A 423 17.78 -9.31 -0.20
N ALA A 424 18.93 -9.60 0.42
CA ALA A 424 19.73 -8.66 1.19
C ALA A 424 21.21 -8.77 0.82
N LEU A 425 22.00 -7.73 1.09
CA LEU A 425 23.41 -7.64 0.71
C LEU A 425 24.32 -7.70 1.95
N LEU A 426 25.37 -8.51 1.89
CA LEU A 426 26.50 -8.47 2.81
C LEU A 426 27.78 -8.20 2.02
N THR A 427 28.63 -7.29 2.49
CA THR A 427 29.96 -7.06 1.92
C THR A 427 31.03 -7.59 2.87
N VAL A 428 31.95 -8.39 2.33
CA VAL A 428 33.10 -8.92 3.07
C VAL A 428 34.35 -8.23 2.53
N LEU A 429 34.98 -7.44 3.38
CA LEU A 429 36.15 -6.63 3.07
C LEU A 429 37.43 -7.45 3.24
N PRO A 430 38.48 -7.16 2.45
CA PRO A 430 39.81 -7.72 2.69
C PRO A 430 40.37 -7.22 4.03
N PRO A 431 41.36 -7.90 4.62
CA PRO A 431 42.02 -7.42 5.84
C PRO A 431 42.78 -6.10 5.60
N PRO A 432 43.06 -5.32 6.67
CA PRO A 432 44.02 -4.22 6.57
C PRO A 432 45.41 -4.75 6.18
N ASN A 433 46.16 -3.96 5.42
CA ASN A 433 47.54 -4.26 5.04
C ASN A 433 48.41 -3.05 5.34
N ILE A 434 49.05 -3.08 6.52
CA ILE A 434 49.83 -1.97 7.03
C ILE A 434 51.27 -2.08 6.55
N ILE A 435 51.72 -1.04 5.83
CA ILE A 435 53.08 -0.91 5.32
C ILE A 435 53.73 0.26 6.05
N VAL A 436 54.95 0.09 6.52
CA VAL A 436 55.75 1.14 7.16
C VAL A 436 57.00 1.39 6.32
N LEU A 437 57.18 2.63 5.88
CA LEU A 437 58.42 3.10 5.27
C LEU A 437 59.13 4.03 6.24
N LYS A 438 60.33 3.67 6.69
CA LYS A 438 61.19 4.49 7.54
C LYS A 438 62.35 5.05 6.73
N THR A 439 62.55 6.37 6.80
CA THR A 439 63.64 7.08 6.14
C THR A 439 64.38 7.94 7.16
N VAL A 440 65.65 8.21 6.87
CA VAL A 440 66.50 9.10 7.66
C VAL A 440 67.23 10.05 6.73
N GLN A 441 67.33 11.30 7.14
CA GLN A 441 68.13 12.31 6.46
C GLN A 441 68.93 13.13 7.46
N ASN A 442 70.13 13.55 7.08
CA ASN A 442 70.89 14.51 7.85
C ASN A 442 70.15 15.85 7.77
N HIS A 443 69.84 16.44 8.92
CA HIS A 443 69.02 17.64 8.99
C HIS A 443 69.85 18.90 9.27
N TRP A 444 70.83 18.77 10.18
CA TRP A 444 71.70 19.86 10.58
C TRP A 444 73.00 19.30 11.17
N ASP A 445 74.12 20.00 11.02
CA ASP A 445 75.32 19.69 11.79
C ASP A 445 76.06 20.97 12.24
N PRO A 446 76.91 20.89 13.30
CA PRO A 446 77.59 22.06 13.87
C PRO A 446 78.57 22.77 12.92
N VAL A 447 79.01 22.11 11.84
CA VAL A 447 80.03 22.60 10.92
C VAL A 447 79.40 23.16 9.63
N ASN A 448 78.44 22.44 9.04
CA ASN A 448 77.86 22.77 7.73
C ASN A 448 76.44 23.35 7.84
N GLY A 449 75.87 23.44 9.04
CA GLY A 449 74.51 23.92 9.26
C GLY A 449 73.47 23.06 8.54
N SER A 450 72.38 23.67 8.07
CA SER A 450 71.31 22.99 7.31
C SER A 450 71.53 22.98 5.79
N ALA A 451 72.58 23.63 5.28
CA ALA A 451 72.81 23.76 3.84
C ALA A 451 73.41 22.49 3.20
N ASN A 452 74.31 21.81 3.91
CA ASN A 452 74.90 20.54 3.47
C ASN A 452 75.27 19.64 4.67
N PRO A 453 74.25 19.21 5.45
CA PRO A 453 74.48 18.52 6.71
C PRO A 453 75.11 17.13 6.52
N ARG A 454 76.11 16.83 7.33
CA ARG A 454 76.80 15.53 7.41
C ARG A 454 76.46 14.81 8.71
N ALA A 455 76.46 13.47 8.67
CA ALA A 455 76.33 12.64 9.85
C ALA A 455 77.64 12.64 10.65
N ILE A 456 77.86 13.67 11.47
CA ILE A 456 79.02 13.83 12.36
C ILE A 456 78.55 14.02 13.82
N PRO A 457 79.40 13.77 14.83
CA PRO A 457 79.06 14.03 16.24
C PRO A 457 78.51 15.44 16.47
N GLY A 458 77.42 15.54 17.23
CA GLY A 458 76.64 16.77 17.43
C GLY A 458 75.67 17.11 16.29
N GLY A 459 75.65 16.36 15.19
CA GLY A 459 74.70 16.56 14.09
C GLY A 459 73.32 15.96 14.37
N GLU A 460 72.28 16.64 13.89
CA GLU A 460 70.89 16.19 13.95
C GLU A 460 70.50 15.36 12.70
N MET A 461 69.86 14.23 12.92
CA MET A 461 69.19 13.44 11.88
C MET A 461 67.67 13.50 12.08
N LEU A 462 66.93 13.71 10.99
CA LEU A 462 65.48 13.66 10.96
C LEU A 462 65.03 12.28 10.47
N TYR A 463 64.27 11.58 11.30
CA TYR A 463 63.61 10.34 10.94
C TYR A 463 62.17 10.64 10.51
N GLN A 464 61.75 10.02 9.41
CA GLN A 464 60.38 10.08 8.92
C GLN A 464 59.85 8.68 8.68
N LEU A 465 58.74 8.34 9.31
CA LEU A 465 57.99 7.12 9.07
C LEU A 465 56.72 7.49 8.31
N LEU A 466 56.45 6.81 7.21
CA LEU A 466 55.19 6.85 6.50
C LEU A 466 54.48 5.51 6.70
N ILE A 467 53.35 5.54 7.39
CA ILE A 467 52.54 4.36 7.67
C ILE A 467 51.35 4.42 6.72
N THR A 468 51.14 3.37 5.94
CA THR A 468 50.10 3.29 4.91
C THR A 468 49.23 2.07 5.13
N ASN A 469 47.90 2.23 5.12
CA ASN A 469 46.99 1.10 4.99
C ASN A 469 46.66 0.89 3.52
N SER A 470 47.26 -0.13 2.92
CA SER A 470 47.02 -0.56 1.54
C SER A 470 45.95 -1.65 1.44
N GLY A 471 45.43 -2.13 2.56
CA GLY A 471 44.38 -3.14 2.59
C GLY A 471 43.01 -2.48 2.51
N GLY A 472 42.04 -3.14 1.89
CA GLY A 472 40.66 -2.66 1.79
C GLY A 472 39.83 -2.85 3.07
N GLY A 473 40.45 -3.25 4.18
CA GLY A 473 39.86 -3.27 5.52
C GLY A 473 40.45 -2.18 6.39
N ALA A 474 39.62 -1.56 7.23
CA ALA A 474 40.11 -0.68 8.29
C ALA A 474 40.64 -1.52 9.45
N THR A 475 41.53 -0.96 10.28
CA THR A 475 41.90 -1.60 11.54
C THR A 475 40.80 -1.43 12.59
N ASP A 476 40.82 -2.26 13.62
CA ASP A 476 40.02 -2.00 14.80
C ASP A 476 40.42 -0.65 15.44
N ALA A 477 39.50 -0.07 16.21
CA ALA A 477 39.76 1.20 16.88
C ALA A 477 40.85 1.04 17.94
N ASN A 478 41.81 1.98 17.96
CA ASN A 478 42.91 2.06 18.92
C ASN A 478 43.86 0.85 18.88
N SER A 479 43.99 0.19 17.72
CA SER A 479 44.85 -1.00 17.57
C SER A 479 46.20 -0.71 16.92
N ILE A 480 46.47 0.52 16.48
CA ILE A 480 47.77 0.90 15.90
C ILE A 480 48.74 1.28 17.02
N VAL A 481 49.81 0.52 17.15
CA VAL A 481 50.92 0.77 18.09
C VAL A 481 52.22 0.69 17.31
N ILE A 482 52.99 1.77 17.32
CA ILE A 482 54.31 1.84 16.69
C ILE A 482 55.34 1.94 17.81
N THR A 483 56.26 0.98 17.87
CA THR A 483 57.42 1.04 18.76
C THR A 483 58.66 1.17 17.91
N ASP A 484 59.45 2.22 18.14
CA ASP A 484 60.65 2.51 17.36
C ASP A 484 61.88 2.68 18.27
N PRO A 485 62.95 1.87 18.09
CA PRO A 485 64.22 2.08 18.80
C PRO A 485 64.92 3.36 18.36
N ILE A 486 65.48 4.06 19.34
CA ILE A 486 66.47 5.12 19.10
C ILE A 486 67.80 4.45 18.72
N PRO A 487 68.39 4.78 17.55
CA PRO A 487 69.63 4.14 17.11
C PRO A 487 70.78 4.30 18.11
N LEU A 488 71.62 3.27 18.20
CA LEU A 488 72.86 3.35 18.97
C LEU A 488 73.73 4.52 18.51
N HIS A 489 74.48 5.11 19.45
CA HIS A 489 75.31 6.31 19.23
C HIS A 489 74.52 7.57 18.83
N THR A 490 73.21 7.57 19.07
CA THR A 490 72.37 8.76 18.95
C THR A 490 71.53 8.95 20.22
N SER A 491 71.01 10.15 20.41
CA SER A 491 70.09 10.50 21.51
C SER A 491 68.85 11.18 20.96
N LEU A 492 67.67 10.92 21.51
CA LEU A 492 66.41 11.52 21.04
C LEU A 492 66.37 13.02 21.38
N MET A 493 66.06 13.85 20.39
CA MET A 493 65.81 15.28 20.60
C MET A 493 64.39 15.50 21.13
N LEU A 494 64.24 16.25 22.23
CA LEU A 494 62.92 16.42 22.86
C LEU A 494 62.14 17.64 22.32
N GLY A 495 62.79 18.78 22.09
CA GLY A 495 62.12 19.98 21.57
C GLY A 495 60.82 20.35 22.32
N ALA A 496 59.91 21.06 21.66
CA ALA A 496 58.54 21.28 22.17
C ALA A 496 57.60 20.10 21.84
N THR A 497 57.85 19.44 20.71
CA THR A 497 57.16 18.25 20.22
C THR A 497 58.22 17.23 19.76
N PRO A 498 58.57 16.23 20.59
CA PRO A 498 59.62 15.26 20.27
C PRO A 498 59.25 14.39 19.06
N VAL A 499 57.95 14.14 18.93
CA VAL A 499 57.32 13.37 17.86
C VAL A 499 56.21 14.23 17.29
N SER A 500 56.15 14.32 15.96
CA SER A 500 55.04 14.96 15.27
C SER A 500 54.27 13.96 14.41
N PHE A 501 52.97 14.19 14.30
CA PHE A 501 52.04 13.42 13.49
C PHE A 501 51.50 14.31 12.36
N ALA A 502 51.49 13.78 11.15
CA ALA A 502 50.88 14.41 9.99
C ALA A 502 49.90 13.44 9.34
N ASP A 503 48.61 13.76 9.36
CA ASP A 503 47.63 12.95 8.64
C ASP A 503 47.85 13.05 7.13
N GLY A 504 47.67 11.94 6.43
CA GLY A 504 47.86 11.85 4.99
C GLY A 504 46.67 12.36 4.18
N SER A 505 46.83 12.32 2.87
CA SER A 505 45.74 12.49 1.90
C SER A 505 45.81 11.32 0.91
N PRO A 506 44.84 10.38 0.94
CA PRO A 506 43.64 10.34 1.78
C PRO A 506 43.91 10.21 3.28
N SER A 507 42.99 10.74 4.10
CA SER A 507 43.11 10.75 5.57
C SER A 507 43.13 9.34 6.16
N SER A 508 44.05 9.11 7.11
CA SER A 508 44.13 7.88 7.90
C SER A 508 42.89 7.65 8.77
N GLY A 509 42.10 8.69 9.08
CA GLY A 509 41.00 8.61 10.04
C GLY A 509 41.45 8.52 11.51
N LEU A 510 42.77 8.55 11.75
CA LEU A 510 43.34 8.50 13.08
C LEU A 510 43.46 9.90 13.69
N SER A 511 43.30 9.98 15.00
CA SER A 511 43.58 11.19 15.78
C SER A 511 44.84 11.00 16.62
N PHE A 512 45.57 12.09 16.82
CA PHE A 512 46.81 12.10 17.58
C PHE A 512 46.87 13.30 18.53
N SER A 513 47.32 13.06 19.74
CA SER A 513 47.40 14.01 20.83
C SER A 513 48.76 13.92 21.53
N TRP A 514 49.31 15.09 21.85
CA TRP A 514 50.53 15.25 22.64
C TRP A 514 50.20 16.12 23.85
N GLY A 515 50.26 15.52 25.03
CA GLY A 515 49.99 16.16 26.32
C GLY A 515 51.26 16.63 27.03
N GLY A 516 52.44 16.26 26.52
CA GLY A 516 53.75 16.59 27.07
C GLY A 516 54.49 15.37 27.60
N ALA A 517 55.80 15.50 27.84
CA ALA A 517 56.70 14.39 28.15
C ALA A 517 56.35 13.56 29.40
N ALA A 518 55.56 14.11 30.33
CA ALA A 518 55.10 13.41 31.55
C ALA A 518 53.68 12.83 31.40
N SER A 519 53.02 13.04 30.28
CA SER A 519 51.68 12.50 30.02
C SER A 519 51.77 11.00 29.75
N LEU A 520 50.93 10.22 30.43
CA LEU A 520 50.75 8.79 30.14
C LEU A 520 49.45 8.52 29.38
N THR A 521 48.63 9.55 29.20
CA THR A 521 47.30 9.48 28.59
C THR A 521 47.24 10.16 27.23
N ASP A 522 48.37 10.57 26.67
CA ASP A 522 48.49 11.03 25.29
C ASP A 522 49.00 9.87 24.41
N ASP A 523 49.39 10.17 23.17
CA ASP A 523 49.65 9.14 22.17
C ASP A 523 51.15 8.92 21.92
N VAL A 524 52.03 9.42 22.80
CA VAL A 524 53.49 9.28 22.72
C VAL A 524 54.07 8.96 24.09
N GLN A 525 54.83 7.87 24.18
CA GLN A 525 55.49 7.44 25.41
C GLN A 525 56.95 7.05 25.15
N PHE A 526 57.79 7.11 26.19
CA PHE A 526 59.23 6.88 26.08
C PHE A 526 59.66 5.73 26.98
N SER A 527 60.70 5.01 26.55
CA SER A 527 61.30 3.91 27.29
C SER A 527 62.79 4.13 27.46
N ARG A 528 63.34 3.71 28.60
CA ARG A 528 64.77 3.72 28.91
C ARG A 528 65.41 2.34 29.09
N ASP A 529 64.62 1.29 28.89
CA ASP A 529 64.96 -0.10 29.25
C ASP A 529 64.86 -1.06 28.05
N GLY A 530 65.08 -0.53 26.84
CA GLY A 530 65.02 -1.33 25.63
C GLY A 530 63.60 -1.61 25.14
N GLY A 531 62.62 -0.78 25.53
CA GLY A 531 61.24 -0.89 25.09
C GLY A 531 60.39 -1.86 25.92
N THR A 532 60.81 -2.17 27.15
CA THR A 532 60.05 -3.04 28.06
C THR A 532 58.95 -2.24 28.73
N ASP A 533 59.31 -1.14 29.39
CA ASP A 533 58.38 -0.20 30.02
C ASP A 533 58.38 1.15 29.29
N PHE A 534 57.21 1.80 29.22
CA PHE A 534 56.97 3.06 28.52
C PHE A 534 56.42 4.15 29.46
N ASP A 535 56.96 4.22 30.67
CA ASP A 535 56.60 5.20 31.72
C ASP A 535 57.70 6.25 31.93
N TYR A 536 58.76 6.22 31.11
CA TYR A 536 59.89 7.11 31.29
C TYR A 536 59.52 8.54 30.88
N VAL A 537 59.76 9.49 31.79
CA VAL A 537 59.63 10.93 31.52
C VAL A 537 61.00 11.45 31.09
N PRO A 538 61.20 11.74 29.79
CA PRO A 538 62.50 12.18 29.31
C PRO A 538 62.83 13.60 29.75
N SER A 539 64.12 13.86 29.96
CA SER A 539 64.65 15.13 30.44
C SER A 539 65.78 15.61 29.53
N PRO A 540 65.68 16.80 28.91
CA PRO A 540 66.68 17.26 27.95
C PRO A 540 68.00 17.57 28.64
N GLY A 541 69.10 17.07 28.08
CA GLY A 541 70.47 17.46 28.43
C GLY A 541 70.86 18.83 27.87
N SER A 542 72.14 19.19 27.99
CA SER A 542 72.67 20.49 27.52
C SER A 542 72.56 20.71 26.00
N ASN A 543 72.43 19.63 25.22
CA ASN A 543 72.22 19.65 23.77
C ASN A 543 70.73 19.50 23.37
N GLY A 544 69.81 19.51 24.34
CA GLY A 544 68.37 19.35 24.08
C GLY A 544 67.91 17.92 23.77
N ALA A 545 68.82 16.95 23.86
CA ALA A 545 68.53 15.52 23.69
C ALA A 545 68.59 14.78 25.02
N ASP A 546 67.94 13.62 25.06
CA ASP A 546 67.99 12.70 26.20
C ASP A 546 68.63 11.37 25.76
N PRO A 547 69.85 11.05 26.23
CA PRO A 547 70.53 9.79 25.90
C PRO A 547 69.94 8.57 26.61
N ALA A 548 69.08 8.77 27.63
CA ALA A 548 68.44 7.67 28.34
C ALA A 548 67.23 7.11 27.58
N VAL A 549 66.68 7.85 26.60
CA VAL A 549 65.59 7.34 25.77
C VAL A 549 66.13 6.29 24.79
N THR A 550 65.68 5.06 24.97
CA THR A 550 66.02 3.93 24.12
C THR A 550 64.97 3.63 23.07
N HIS A 551 63.68 3.90 23.35
CA HIS A 551 62.57 3.69 22.40
C HIS A 551 61.49 4.76 22.56
N ILE A 552 60.77 5.00 21.47
CA ILE A 552 59.50 5.73 21.46
C ILE A 552 58.36 4.77 21.16
N ARG A 553 57.20 4.97 21.79
CA ARG A 553 55.94 4.30 21.47
C ARG A 553 54.90 5.33 21.07
N ILE A 554 54.20 5.08 19.97
CA ILE A 554 53.20 5.95 19.38
C ILE A 554 51.89 5.18 19.22
N THR A 555 50.80 5.71 19.79
CA THR A 555 49.48 5.03 19.86
C THR A 555 48.35 5.95 19.41
N PRO A 556 48.25 6.27 18.10
CA PRO A 556 47.16 7.10 17.60
C PRO A 556 45.79 6.41 17.81
N ARG A 557 44.74 7.22 17.99
CA ARG A 557 43.38 6.75 18.32
C ARG A 557 42.48 6.69 17.11
N GLY A 558 41.46 5.83 17.18
CA GLY A 558 40.51 5.59 16.10
C GLY A 558 40.88 4.35 15.28
N ALA A 559 40.12 4.12 14.21
CA ALA A 559 40.36 3.05 13.24
C ALA A 559 41.18 3.60 12.07
N PHE A 560 42.21 2.89 11.63
CA PHE A 560 42.98 3.29 10.46
C PHE A 560 42.21 2.91 9.20
N ASN A 561 41.72 3.92 8.47
CA ASN A 561 40.87 3.78 7.29
C ASN A 561 41.44 2.81 6.24
N ALA A 562 40.52 2.15 5.52
CA ALA A 562 40.83 1.22 4.42
C ALA A 562 41.25 1.94 3.13
N SER A 563 42.06 1.27 2.32
CA SER A 563 42.28 1.63 0.91
C SER A 563 40.98 1.48 0.10
N ASP A 564 40.77 2.40 -0.85
CA ASP A 564 39.68 2.30 -1.84
C ASP A 564 40.09 1.52 -3.11
N GLY A 565 41.30 0.96 -3.12
CA GLY A 565 41.91 0.24 -4.25
C GLY A 565 42.71 1.11 -5.22
N SER A 566 42.59 2.44 -5.15
CA SER A 566 43.36 3.40 -5.96
C SER A 566 44.18 4.37 -5.11
N ASN A 567 43.69 4.71 -3.93
CA ASN A 567 44.33 5.60 -2.96
C ASN A 567 44.44 4.87 -1.61
N ASN A 568 45.60 5.00 -0.98
CA ASN A 568 45.89 4.35 0.29
C ASN A 568 45.98 5.39 1.42
N PRO A 569 45.06 5.36 2.41
CA PRO A 569 45.18 6.18 3.61
C PRO A 569 46.54 6.00 4.28
N ASN A 570 47.12 7.10 4.73
CA ASN A 570 48.43 7.09 5.36
C ASN A 570 48.54 8.19 6.42
N PHE A 571 49.54 8.08 7.28
CA PHE A 571 49.98 9.16 8.15
C PHE A 571 51.50 9.12 8.32
N GLY A 572 52.08 10.29 8.53
CA GLY A 572 53.50 10.50 8.78
C GLY A 572 53.79 10.67 10.25
N ILE A 573 54.88 10.07 10.72
CA ILE A 573 55.50 10.35 12.01
C ILE A 573 56.89 10.90 11.75
N THR A 574 57.27 11.99 12.43
CA THR A 574 58.65 12.45 12.40
C THR A 574 59.20 12.73 13.79
N PHE A 575 60.48 12.42 13.98
CA PHE A 575 61.24 12.72 15.19
C PHE A 575 62.70 12.96 14.83
N LYS A 576 63.45 13.61 15.73
CA LYS A 576 64.85 13.95 15.51
C LYS A 576 65.75 13.25 16.52
N VAL A 577 66.96 12.91 16.11
CA VAL A 577 68.02 12.44 17.01
C VAL A 577 69.29 13.24 16.77
N ILE A 578 70.15 13.32 17.78
CA ILE A 578 71.49 13.89 17.68
C ILE A 578 72.53 12.76 17.74
N ILE A 579 73.61 12.86 16.96
CA ILE A 579 74.73 11.93 17.00
C ILE A 579 75.61 12.28 18.21
N ASN A 580 75.94 11.29 19.04
CA ASN A 580 76.71 11.48 20.29
C ASN A 580 78.19 11.75 20.06
#